data_AF-A0A2I1HRR6-F1
#
_entry.id   AF-A0A2I1HRR6-F1
#
_cell.length_a   1.000
_cell.length_b   1.000
_cell.length_c   1.000
_cell.angle_alpha   90.00
_cell.angle_beta   90.00
_cell.angle_gamma   90.00
#
_symmetry.space_group_name_H-M   'P 1'
#
loop_
_entity.id
_entity.type
_entity.pdbx_description
1 polymer ?
#
loop_
_entity_poly.entity_id
_entity_poly.type
_entity_poly.pdbx_seq_one_letter_code
_entity_poly.pdbx_strand_id
1 'polypeptide(L)'
;MKKIVIDRVLVDDDNGNSILFSDENKIKDITKDHFQNAAGSKNHMIEDLQKWSVEYEPIRSINEIIFNNCLEPITDEKWNTVIQELPIKKAVGPTGIAYDEIKKAPLEFNQLLRNIIDETGN
;
A
#
# COMPACT_ATOMS: atom_id res chain seq x y z
N MET A 1 11.62 11.26 -7.23
CA MET A 1 10.99 11.69 -5.96
C MET A 1 9.82 12.61 -6.29
N LYS A 2 8.57 12.22 -6.01
CA LYS A 2 7.39 13.07 -6.27
C LYS A 2 7.19 14.00 -5.08
N LYS A 3 7.21 15.31 -5.30
CA LYS A 3 6.98 16.34 -4.27
C LYS A 3 5.61 16.96 -4.51
N ILE A 4 4.72 16.87 -3.53
CA ILE A 4 3.45 17.59 -3.54
C ILE A 4 3.74 19.01 -3.07
N VAL A 5 3.27 20.00 -3.82
CA VAL A 5 3.37 21.42 -3.49
C VAL A 5 1.95 21.94 -3.28
N ILE A 6 1.70 22.53 -2.12
CA ILE A 6 0.40 23.12 -1.77
C ILE A 6 0.60 24.63 -1.82
N ASP A 7 0.03 25.27 -2.83
CA ASP A 7 0.19 26.71 -3.06
C ASP A 7 -0.99 27.52 -2.51
N ARG A 8 -2.11 26.85 -2.20
CA ARG A 8 -3.36 27.46 -1.72
C ARG A 8 -4.11 26.51 -0.79
N VAL A 9 -4.69 27.06 0.27
CA VAL A 9 -5.53 26.32 1.22
C VAL A 9 -6.81 27.09 1.50
N LEU A 10 -7.95 26.39 1.48
CA LEU A 10 -9.26 26.93 1.82
C LEU A 10 -9.66 26.42 3.21
N VAL A 11 -10.05 27.32 4.11
CA VAL A 11 -10.47 26.98 5.48
C VAL A 11 -11.81 27.63 5.76
N ASP A 12 -12.77 26.85 6.28
CA ASP A 12 -14.06 27.37 6.70
C ASP A 12 -13.96 27.97 8.12
N ASP A 13 -14.53 29.16 8.31
CA ASP A 13 -14.67 29.77 9.63
C ASP A 13 -15.85 29.16 10.41
N ASP A 14 -15.96 29.48 11.70
CA ASP A 14 -17.03 29.00 12.57
C ASP A 14 -18.44 29.43 12.12
N ASN A 15 -18.53 30.40 11.21
CA ASN A 15 -19.78 30.90 10.63
C ASN A 15 -20.08 30.27 9.26
N GLY A 16 -19.25 29.34 8.78
CA GLY A 16 -19.41 28.66 7.50
C GLY A 16 -18.92 29.46 6.28
N ASN A 17 -18.13 30.52 6.47
CA ASN A 17 -17.48 31.23 5.37
C ASN A 17 -16.11 30.64 5.08
N SER A 18 -15.82 30.39 3.80
CA SER A 18 -14.51 29.90 3.38
C SER A 18 -13.51 31.03 3.15
N ILE A 19 -12.34 30.94 3.78
CA ILE A 19 -11.23 31.88 3.65
C ILE A 19 -10.09 31.19 2.87
N LEU A 20 -9.62 31.85 1.80
CA LEU A 20 -8.51 31.37 0.98
C LEU A 20 -7.17 31.94 1.48
N PHE A 21 -6.22 31.06 1.78
CA PHE A 21 -4.85 31.40 2.11
C PHE A 21 -3.91 31.07 0.94
N SER A 22 -3.00 32.00 0.63
CA SER A 22 -1.94 31.85 -0.38
C SER A 22 -0.55 32.19 0.17
N ASP A 23 -0.46 32.58 1.44
CA ASP A 23 0.81 32.84 2.12
C ASP A 23 1.46 31.51 2.51
N GLU A 24 2.73 31.32 2.16
CA GLU A 24 3.44 30.05 2.35
C GLU A 24 3.53 29.64 3.83
N ASN A 25 3.74 30.59 4.73
CA ASN A 25 3.85 30.29 6.16
C ASN A 25 2.48 29.87 6.72
N LYS A 26 1.42 30.61 6.38
CA LYS A 26 0.05 30.26 6.79
C LYS A 26 -0.38 28.91 6.22
N ILE A 27 -0.05 28.61 4.97
CA ILE A 27 -0.35 27.32 4.35
C ILE A 27 0.32 26.19 5.13
N LYS A 28 1.61 26.33 5.48
CA LYS A 28 2.33 25.32 6.26
C LYS A 28 1.68 25.07 7.62
N ASP A 29 1.33 26.14 8.33
CA ASP A 29 0.72 26.03 9.65
C ASP A 29 -0.66 25.36 9.60
N ILE A 30 -1.54 25.80 8.69
CA ILE A 30 -2.88 25.23 8.50
C ILE A 30 -2.78 23.77 8.07
N THR A 31 -1.91 23.46 7.11
CA THR A 31 -1.73 22.11 6.59
C THR A 31 -1.21 21.18 7.70
N LYS A 32 -0.24 21.65 8.48
CA LYS A 32 0.30 20.90 9.62
C LYS A 32 -0.79 20.61 10.65
N ASP A 33 -1.55 21.63 11.06
CA ASP A 33 -2.64 21.47 12.03
C ASP A 33 -3.72 20.50 11.52
N HIS A 34 -4.17 20.67 10.28
CA HIS A 34 -5.15 19.78 9.65
C HIS A 34 -4.67 18.33 9.67
N PHE A 35 -3.46 18.04 9.19
CA PHE A 35 -2.98 16.65 9.11
C PHE A 35 -2.58 16.06 10.47
N GLN A 36 -2.22 16.89 11.46
CA GLN A 36 -1.94 16.43 12.82
C GLN A 36 -3.21 16.10 13.59
N ASN A 37 -4.33 16.75 13.28
CA ASN A 37 -5.60 16.57 13.98
C ASN A 37 -6.66 15.80 13.16
N ALA A 38 -6.40 15.56 11.88
CA ALA A 38 -7.30 14.85 10.98
C ALA A 38 -7.58 13.44 11.52
N ALA A 39 -8.86 13.08 11.58
CA ALA A 39 -9.35 11.75 11.95
C ALA A 39 -8.90 11.25 13.34
N GLY A 40 -8.73 12.14 14.33
CA GLY A 40 -8.38 11.73 15.70
C GLY A 40 -7.02 11.05 15.80
N SER A 41 -6.14 11.29 14.82
CA SER A 41 -4.81 10.74 14.78
C SER A 41 -3.99 11.27 15.96
N LYS A 42 -3.67 10.38 16.89
CA LYS A 42 -2.67 10.65 17.92
C LYS A 42 -1.34 10.22 17.34
N ASN A 43 -0.53 11.19 16.91
CA ASN A 43 0.88 10.94 16.61
C ASN A 43 1.57 10.54 17.93
N HIS A 44 1.62 9.24 18.19
CA HIS A 44 2.37 8.69 19.32
C HIS A 44 3.78 8.41 18.86
N MET A 45 4.77 8.98 19.55
CA MET A 45 6.10 8.40 19.49
C MET A 45 6.01 7.01 20.11
N ILE A 46 6.41 5.99 19.34
CA ILE A 46 6.57 4.64 19.88
C ILE A 46 7.83 4.69 20.74
N GLU A 47 7.68 5.00 22.03
CA GLU A 47 8.79 5.08 22.99
C GLU A 47 9.53 3.74 23.13
N ASP A 48 8.81 2.63 22.91
CA ASP A 48 9.27 1.27 23.17
C ASP A 48 9.66 0.47 21.91
N LEU A 49 10.17 1.10 20.84
CA LEU A 49 10.70 0.33 19.69
C LEU A 49 11.75 -0.70 20.12
N GLN A 50 12.55 -0.37 21.14
CA GLN A 50 13.55 -1.28 21.72
C GLN A 50 12.93 -2.57 22.29
N LYS A 51 11.71 -2.51 22.83
CA LYS A 51 11.01 -3.69 23.37
C LYS A 51 10.75 -4.74 22.28
N TRP A 52 10.52 -4.29 21.05
CA TRP A 52 10.26 -5.15 19.91
C TRP A 52 11.54 -5.62 19.22
N SER A 53 12.67 -4.94 19.41
CA SER A 53 13.92 -5.27 18.73
C SER A 53 14.33 -6.74 18.91
N VAL A 54 14.15 -7.29 20.11
CA VAL A 54 14.49 -8.69 20.42
C VAL A 54 13.48 -9.66 19.80
N GLU A 55 12.19 -9.31 19.78
CA GLU A 55 11.13 -10.16 19.22
C GLU A 55 11.25 -10.30 17.70
N TYR A 56 11.71 -9.24 17.03
CA TYR A 56 11.92 -9.22 15.58
C TYR A 56 13.35 -9.60 15.17
N GLU A 57 14.23 -10.03 16.09
CA GLU A 57 15.52 -10.60 15.71
C GLU A 57 15.32 -11.89 14.91
N PRO A 58 16.12 -12.15 13.86
CA PRO A 58 16.08 -13.42 13.16
C PRO A 58 16.31 -14.60 14.10
N ILE A 59 15.45 -15.61 14.00
CA ILE A 59 15.58 -16.84 14.78
C ILE A 59 16.85 -17.55 14.33
N ARG A 60 17.87 -17.59 15.19
CA ARG A 60 19.22 -18.10 14.86
C ARG A 60 19.28 -19.56 14.38
N SER A 61 18.28 -20.36 14.75
CA SER A 61 18.16 -21.75 14.31
C SER A 61 17.56 -21.91 12.91
N ILE A 62 16.98 -20.84 12.37
CA ILE A 62 16.41 -20.80 11.02
C ILE A 62 17.45 -20.22 10.08
N ASN A 63 17.78 -20.98 9.04
CA ASN A 63 18.65 -20.50 7.98
C ASN A 63 17.87 -19.57 7.05
N GLU A 64 18.38 -18.37 6.78
CA GLU A 64 17.76 -17.38 5.89
C GLU A 64 17.43 -17.92 4.49
N ILE A 65 18.15 -18.96 4.04
CA ILE A 65 17.91 -19.65 2.76
C ILE A 65 16.46 -20.14 2.62
N ILE A 66 15.72 -20.38 3.70
CA ILE A 66 14.31 -20.80 3.61
C ILE A 66 13.42 -19.75 2.92
N PHE A 67 13.83 -18.48 2.93
CA PHE A 67 13.08 -17.38 2.31
C PHE A 67 13.47 -17.14 0.85
N ASN A 68 14.53 -17.77 0.34
CA ASN A 68 14.99 -17.56 -1.05
C ASN A 68 13.87 -17.81 -2.06
N ASN A 69 13.11 -18.88 -1.88
CA ASN A 69 11.97 -19.22 -2.75
C ASN A 69 10.85 -18.18 -2.74
N CYS A 70 10.77 -17.33 -1.71
CA CYS A 70 9.79 -16.24 -1.59
C CYS A 70 10.31 -14.94 -2.20
N LEU A 71 11.63 -14.76 -2.26
CA LEU A 71 12.31 -13.59 -2.82
C LEU A 71 12.61 -13.75 -4.32
N GLU A 72 12.53 -14.98 -4.83
CA GLU A 72 12.67 -15.25 -6.26
C GLU A 72 11.47 -14.70 -7.04
N PRO A 73 11.72 -14.01 -8.17
CA PRO A 73 10.66 -13.58 -9.07
C PRO A 73 9.74 -14.73 -9.47
N ILE A 74 8.44 -14.47 -9.51
CA ILE A 74 7.46 -15.45 -9.98
C ILE A 74 7.82 -15.84 -11.42
N THR A 75 8.03 -17.12 -11.74
CA THR A 75 8.31 -17.57 -13.12
C THR A 75 7.05 -17.74 -13.97
N ASP A 76 7.20 -17.80 -15.29
CA ASP A 76 6.09 -18.07 -16.21
C ASP A 76 5.44 -19.43 -15.93
N GLU A 77 6.21 -20.48 -15.67
CA GLU A 77 5.64 -21.81 -15.43
C GLU A 77 4.83 -21.84 -14.12
N LYS A 78 5.37 -21.23 -13.05
CA LYS A 78 4.70 -21.15 -11.76
C LYS A 78 3.40 -20.35 -11.87
N TRP A 79 3.44 -19.22 -12.56
CA TRP A 79 2.27 -18.39 -12.81
C TRP A 79 1.19 -19.16 -13.60
N ASN A 80 1.58 -19.78 -14.72
CA ASN A 80 0.66 -20.55 -15.55
C ASN A 80 0.01 -21.70 -14.77
N THR A 81 0.77 -22.37 -13.90
CA THR A 81 0.25 -23.45 -13.05
C THR A 81 -0.84 -22.92 -12.11
N VAL A 82 -0.56 -21.81 -11.42
CA VAL A 82 -1.52 -21.16 -10.51
C VAL A 82 -2.79 -20.73 -11.26
N ILE A 83 -2.65 -20.09 -12.43
CA ILE A 83 -3.81 -19.68 -13.24
C ILE A 83 -4.69 -20.88 -13.61
N GLN A 84 -4.10 -22.01 -14.01
CA GLN A 84 -4.86 -23.22 -14.36
C GLN A 84 -5.57 -23.84 -13.15
N GLU A 85 -4.97 -23.75 -11.96
CA GLU A 85 -5.52 -24.31 -10.72
C GLU A 85 -6.60 -23.43 -10.08
N LEU A 86 -6.81 -22.18 -10.54
CA LEU A 86 -7.80 -21.28 -9.94
C LEU A 86 -9.21 -21.92 -9.90
N PRO A 87 -9.90 -21.89 -8.75
CA PRO A 87 -11.21 -22.51 -8.61
C PRO A 87 -12.29 -21.73 -9.37
N ILE A 88 -13.08 -22.44 -10.18
CA ILE A 88 -14.17 -21.86 -10.98
C ILE A 88 -15.42 -21.69 -10.10
N LYS A 89 -16.26 -20.69 -10.40
CA LYS A 89 -17.53 -20.40 -9.70
C LYS A 89 -17.39 -20.03 -8.22
N LYS A 90 -16.28 -19.42 -7.83
CA LYS A 90 -16.13 -18.81 -6.49
C LYS A 90 -16.78 -17.42 -6.44
N ALA A 91 -17.11 -16.98 -5.23
CA ALA A 91 -17.57 -15.61 -5.00
C ALA A 91 -16.48 -14.62 -5.41
N VAL A 92 -16.88 -13.54 -6.09
CA VAL A 92 -15.98 -12.45 -6.47
C VAL A 92 -15.59 -11.61 -5.25
N GLY A 93 -14.33 -11.19 -5.20
CA GLY A 93 -13.85 -10.28 -4.17
C GLY A 93 -14.28 -8.82 -4.43
N PRO A 94 -13.78 -7.87 -3.61
CA PRO A 94 -14.10 -6.44 -3.75
C PRO A 94 -13.73 -5.82 -5.09
N THR A 95 -12.81 -6.43 -5.84
CA THR A 95 -12.43 -6.01 -7.19
C THR A 95 -13.52 -6.30 -8.23
N GLY A 96 -14.47 -7.20 -7.92
CA GLY A 96 -15.47 -7.68 -8.86
C GLY A 96 -14.94 -8.65 -9.92
N ILE A 97 -13.64 -8.94 -9.94
CA ILE A 97 -13.01 -9.81 -10.94
C ILE A 97 -13.12 -11.27 -10.48
N ALA A 98 -13.72 -12.12 -11.30
CA ALA A 98 -13.83 -13.54 -11.06
C ALA A 98 -12.59 -14.31 -11.53
N TYR A 99 -12.29 -15.43 -10.87
CA TYR A 99 -11.22 -16.33 -11.31
C TYR A 99 -11.42 -16.87 -12.73
N ASP A 100 -12.68 -17.03 -13.15
CA ASP A 100 -13.03 -17.47 -14.50
C ASP A 100 -12.60 -16.44 -15.56
N GLU A 101 -12.60 -15.15 -15.21
CA GLU A 101 -12.19 -14.06 -16.08
C GLU A 101 -10.67 -14.01 -16.19
N ILE A 102 -9.96 -14.17 -15.07
CA ILE A 102 -8.49 -14.25 -15.05
C ILE A 102 -7.99 -15.45 -15.88
N LYS A 103 -8.63 -16.62 -15.72
CA LYS A 103 -8.32 -17.83 -16.51
C LYS A 103 -8.47 -17.63 -18.02
N LYS A 104 -9.41 -16.78 -18.45
CA LYS A 104 -9.72 -16.52 -19.86
C LYS A 104 -9.08 -15.24 -20.38
N ALA A 105 -8.35 -14.51 -19.53
CA ALA A 105 -7.80 -13.23 -19.89
C ALA A 105 -6.70 -13.38 -20.96
N PRO A 106 -6.52 -12.37 -21.83
CA PRO A 106 -5.40 -12.34 -22.77
C PRO A 106 -4.05 -12.46 -22.06
N LEU A 107 -3.05 -12.99 -22.78
CA LEU A 107 -1.70 -13.18 -22.24
C LEU A 107 -1.12 -11.86 -21.69
N GLU A 108 -1.34 -10.75 -22.40
CA GLU A 108 -0.88 -9.41 -22.02
C GLU A 108 -1.43 -8.97 -20.65
N PHE A 109 -2.71 -9.26 -20.37
CA PHE A 109 -3.33 -8.98 -19.08
C PHE A 109 -2.73 -9.85 -17.97
N ASN A 110 -2.55 -11.15 -18.24
CA ASN A 110 -1.94 -12.09 -17.30
C ASN A 110 -0.50 -11.71 -16.96
N GLN A 111 0.28 -11.25 -17.94
CA GLN A 111 1.64 -10.76 -17.74
C GLN A 111 1.66 -9.48 -16.90
N LEU A 112 0.77 -8.52 -17.19
CA LEU A 112 0.64 -7.31 -16.39
C LEU A 112 0.27 -7.64 -14.93
N LEU A 113 -0.68 -8.54 -14.72
CA LEU A 113 -1.11 -8.97 -13.40
C LEU A 113 0.02 -9.64 -12.61
N ARG A 114 0.79 -10.53 -13.26
CA ARG A 114 1.98 -11.14 -12.66
C ARG A 114 3.00 -10.09 -12.24
N ASN A 115 3.31 -9.13 -13.12
CA ASN A 115 4.28 -8.09 -12.83
C ASN A 115 3.86 -7.22 -11.63
N ILE A 116 2.59 -6.84 -11.55
CA ILE A 116 2.07 -6.07 -10.41
C ILE A 116 2.27 -6.85 -9.10
N ILE A 117 1.98 -8.15 -9.10
CA ILE A 117 2.10 -9.00 -7.90
C ILE A 117 3.58 -9.19 -7.50
N ASP A 118 4.45 -9.41 -8.49
CA ASP A 118 5.88 -9.59 -8.29
C ASP A 118 6.55 -8.30 -7.77
N GLU A 119 6.11 -7.13 -8.26
CA GLU A 119 6.55 -5.81 -7.79
C GLU A 119 6.09 -5.51 -6.36
N THR A 120 4.92 -6.00 -5.93
CA THR A 120 4.45 -5.80 -4.55
C THR A 120 5.11 -6.71 -3.52
N GLY A 121 5.85 -7.73 -3.97
CA GLY A 121 6.56 -8.68 -3.10
C GLY A 121 8.01 -8.30 -2.77
N ASN A 122 8.58 -7.31 -3.48
CA ASN A 122 9.93 -6.76 -3.27
C ASN A 122 9.87 -5.34 -2.70
#